data_AF-A0A928ZVY1-F1
#
_entry.id   AF-A0A928ZVY1-F1
#
_cell.length_a   1.000
_cell.length_b   1.000
_cell.length_c   1.000
_cell.angle_alpha   90.00
_cell.angle_beta   90.00
_cell.angle_gamma   90.00
#
_symmetry.space_group_name_H-M   'P 1'
#
loop_
_entity.id
_entity.type
_entity.pdbx_description
1 polymer ?
#
loop_
_entity_poly.entity_id
_entity_poly.type
_entity_poly.pdbx_seq_one_letter_code
_entity_poly.pdbx_strand_id
1 'polypeptide(L)'
;MINALMLIAQALDRQASAQERIASAIEGQQLPEKGDQQAAAAVLGVSARTVARNHDQWIEGVHYHREGRRVTYNLALLRDWQVNKHDLNAHQRAIAKWQKHLLSNRQKRA
;
A
#
# COMPACT_ATOMS: atom_id res chain seq x y z
N MET A 1 37.46 24.66 -22.27
CA MET A 1 36.44 25.04 -21.26
C MET A 1 35.02 24.60 -21.65
N ILE A 2 34.63 24.61 -22.93
CA ILE A 2 33.26 24.25 -23.38
C ILE A 2 32.89 22.77 -23.09
N ASN A 3 33.81 21.82 -23.26
CA ASN A 3 33.53 20.39 -23.04
C ASN A 3 33.20 20.05 -21.57
N ALA A 4 33.81 20.73 -20.60
CA ALA A 4 33.56 20.47 -19.18
C ALA A 4 32.14 20.91 -18.77
N LEU A 5 31.68 22.06 -19.27
CA LEU A 5 30.33 22.56 -19.03
C LEU A 5 29.27 21.65 -19.65
N MET A 6 29.53 21.10 -20.85
CA MET A 6 28.62 20.16 -21.50
C MET A 6 28.50 18.83 -20.72
N LEU A 7 29.60 18.33 -20.15
CA LEU A 7 29.58 17.12 -19.33
C LEU A 7 28.81 17.33 -18.01
N ILE A 8 28.94 18.50 -17.39
CA ILE A 8 28.19 18.86 -16.19
C ILE A 8 26.69 18.93 -16.50
N ALA A 9 26.30 19.57 -17.61
CA ALA A 9 24.89 19.65 -18.01
C ALA A 9 24.27 18.26 -18.24
N GLN A 10 24.99 17.35 -18.91
CA GLN A 10 24.52 15.97 -19.10
C GLN A 10 24.47 15.16 -17.80
N ALA A 11 25.38 15.42 -16.85
CA ALA A 11 25.36 14.75 -15.56
C ALA A 11 24.15 15.19 -14.72
N LEU A 12 23.82 16.48 -14.74
CA LEU A 12 22.66 17.03 -14.05
C LEU A 12 21.34 16.51 -14.63
N ASP A 13 21.24 16.40 -15.96
CA ASP A 13 20.06 15.84 -16.64
C ASP A 13 19.83 14.35 -16.30
N ARG A 14 20.92 13.57 -16.25
CA ARG A 14 20.88 12.18 -15.78
C ARG A 14 20.47 12.07 -14.32
N GLN A 15 20.91 13.00 -13.47
CA GLN A 15 20.54 13.05 -12.06
C GLN A 15 19.05 13.38 -11.89
N ALA A 16 18.53 14.37 -12.62
CA ALA A 16 17.10 14.71 -12.60
C ALA A 16 16.23 13.53 -13.05
N SER A 17 16.60 12.88 -14.16
CA SER A 17 15.92 11.67 -14.63
C SER A 17 15.97 10.51 -13.62
N ALA A 18 17.08 10.37 -12.89
CA ALA A 18 17.20 9.36 -11.83
C ALA A 18 16.32 9.71 -10.62
N GLN A 19 16.25 10.99 -10.25
CA GLN A 19 15.40 11.47 -9.17
C GLN A 19 13.91 11.30 -9.50
N GLU A 20 13.47 11.55 -10.74
CA GLU A 20 12.10 11.29 -11.17
C GLU A 20 11.74 9.80 -11.14
N ARG A 21 12.67 8.92 -11.55
CA ARG A 21 12.48 7.46 -11.45
C ARG A 21 12.37 7.01 -10.00
N ILE A 22 13.18 7.60 -9.11
CA ILE A 22 13.12 7.32 -7.67
C ILE A 22 11.81 7.85 -7.07
N ALA A 23 11.38 9.07 -7.40
CA ALA A 23 10.12 9.65 -6.96
C ALA A 23 8.93 8.81 -7.44
N SER A 24 8.89 8.42 -8.71
CA SER A 24 7.88 7.53 -9.27
C SER A 24 7.90 6.14 -8.62
N ALA A 25 9.09 5.61 -8.31
CA ALA A 25 9.22 4.33 -7.58
C ALA A 25 8.80 4.43 -6.11
N ILE A 26 8.93 5.59 -5.48
CA ILE A 26 8.47 5.89 -4.12
C ILE A 26 6.94 6.08 -4.11
N GLU A 27 6.38 6.80 -5.09
CA GLU A 27 4.92 6.90 -5.31
C GLU A 27 4.30 5.53 -5.60
N GLY A 28 5.01 4.67 -6.34
CA GLY A 28 4.65 3.26 -6.54
C GLY A 28 4.83 2.37 -5.30
N GLN A 29 5.56 2.85 -4.28
CA GLN A 29 5.70 2.25 -2.96
C GLN A 29 4.74 2.92 -1.96
N GLN A 30 3.43 2.93 -2.29
CA GLN A 30 2.42 3.17 -1.27
C GLN A 30 2.55 2.04 -0.22
N LEU A 31 3.17 2.35 0.93
CA LEU A 31 3.04 1.53 2.14
C LEU A 31 1.55 1.23 2.34
N PRO A 32 1.16 0.03 2.84
CA PRO A 32 -0.23 -0.23 3.12
C PRO A 32 -0.74 0.84 4.08
N GLU A 33 -1.65 1.67 3.59
CA GLU A 33 -2.27 2.76 4.33
C GLU A 33 -2.92 2.10 5.56
N LYS A 34 -2.31 2.28 6.73
CA LYS A 34 -2.84 1.73 7.99
C LYS A 34 -3.70 2.80 8.64
N GLY A 35 -4.85 2.40 9.18
CA GLY A 35 -5.76 3.33 9.84
C GLY A 35 -6.46 2.73 11.05
N ASP A 36 -7.10 3.60 11.82
CA ASP A 36 -7.98 3.19 12.91
C ASP A 36 -9.38 2.82 12.39
N GLN A 37 -10.30 2.53 13.31
CA GLN A 37 -11.67 2.14 12.97
C GLN A 37 -12.46 3.25 12.26
N GLN A 38 -12.15 4.53 12.52
CA GLN A 38 -12.82 5.65 11.86
C GLN A 38 -12.32 5.81 10.42
N ALA A 39 -11.01 5.67 10.21
CA ALA A 39 -10.44 5.66 8.87
C ALA A 39 -11.00 4.48 8.03
N ALA A 40 -11.11 3.28 8.63
CA ALA A 40 -11.72 2.13 7.98
C ALA A 40 -13.21 2.37 7.64
N ALA A 41 -13.95 3.02 8.53
CA ALA A 41 -15.35 3.39 8.32
C ALA A 41 -15.51 4.35 7.14
N ALA A 42 -14.66 5.38 7.08
CA ALA A 42 -14.64 6.35 5.99
C ALA A 42 -14.31 5.69 4.64
N VAL A 43 -13.32 4.81 4.59
CA VAL A 43 -12.94 4.06 3.37
C VAL A 43 -14.11 3.24 2.86
N LEU A 44 -14.79 2.51 3.74
CA LEU A 44 -15.87 1.60 3.38
C LEU A 44 -17.22 2.30 3.16
N GLY A 45 -17.34 3.58 3.50
CA GLY A 45 -18.60 4.31 3.48
C GLY A 45 -19.64 3.76 4.47
N VAL A 46 -19.20 3.24 5.62
CA VAL A 46 -20.07 2.64 6.65
C VAL A 46 -19.81 3.23 8.03
N SER A 47 -20.64 2.92 9.02
CA SER A 47 -20.38 3.33 10.41
C SER A 47 -19.25 2.51 11.04
N ALA A 48 -18.55 3.09 12.02
CA ALA A 48 -17.53 2.40 12.80
C ALA A 48 -18.04 1.08 13.41
N ARG A 49 -19.30 1.05 13.90
CA ARG A 49 -19.91 -0.19 14.41
C ARG A 49 -20.01 -1.28 13.35
N THR A 50 -20.30 -0.90 12.10
CA THR A 50 -20.36 -1.84 10.96
C THR A 50 -18.99 -2.37 10.57
N VAL A 51 -17.92 -1.58 10.72
CA VAL A 51 -16.53 -2.07 10.51
C VAL A 51 -16.24 -3.28 11.37
N ALA A 52 -16.61 -3.24 12.66
CA ALA A 52 -16.38 -4.35 13.59
C ALA A 52 -17.17 -5.61 13.21
N ARG A 53 -18.38 -5.45 12.65
CA ARG A 53 -19.21 -6.58 12.19
C ARG A 53 -18.66 -7.28 10.95
N ASN A 54 -17.86 -6.58 10.14
CA ASN A 54 -17.26 -7.17 8.94
C ASN A 54 -16.03 -8.03 9.27
N HIS A 55 -15.58 -8.09 10.53
CA HIS A 55 -14.44 -8.92 10.93
C HIS A 55 -14.65 -10.40 10.58
N ASP A 56 -15.88 -10.90 10.60
CA ASP A 56 -16.21 -12.29 10.20
C ASP A 56 -15.91 -12.58 8.72
N GLN A 57 -15.80 -11.55 7.89
CA GLN A 57 -15.51 -11.66 6.46
C GLN A 57 -14.06 -11.30 6.14
N TRP A 58 -13.27 -10.93 7.16
CA TRP A 58 -11.91 -10.43 7.01
C TRP A 58 -10.90 -11.35 7.68
N ILE A 59 -9.67 -11.29 7.20
CA ILE A 59 -8.58 -12.13 7.70
C ILE A 59 -7.70 -11.30 8.63
N GLU A 60 -7.58 -11.75 9.87
CA GLU A 60 -6.64 -11.17 10.84
C GLU A 60 -5.19 -11.34 10.37
N GLY A 61 -4.39 -10.28 10.51
CA GLY A 61 -3.04 -10.18 9.96
C GLY A 61 -3.00 -9.71 8.49
N VAL A 62 -4.13 -9.63 7.80
CA VAL A 62 -4.23 -9.18 6.40
C VAL A 62 -5.03 -7.88 6.31
N HIS A 63 -6.31 -7.93 6.68
CA HIS A 63 -7.22 -6.78 6.65
C HIS A 63 -7.12 -5.92 7.90
N TYR A 64 -6.83 -6.54 9.04
CA TYR A 64 -6.63 -5.85 10.30
C TYR A 64 -5.63 -6.61 11.18
N HIS A 65 -5.03 -5.91 12.13
CA HIS A 65 -4.17 -6.47 13.16
C HIS A 65 -4.63 -5.98 14.54
N ARG A 66 -4.58 -6.87 15.53
CA ARG A 66 -4.93 -6.53 16.92
C ARG A 66 -3.69 -6.49 17.80
N GLU A 67 -3.53 -5.39 18.52
CA GLU A 67 -2.53 -5.22 19.58
C GLU A 67 -3.27 -4.93 20.88
N GLY A 68 -3.58 -5.98 21.64
CA GLY A 68 -4.45 -5.89 22.82
C GLY A 68 -5.85 -5.40 22.45
N ARG A 69 -6.23 -4.21 22.95
CA ARG A 69 -7.53 -3.59 22.64
C ARG A 69 -7.53 -2.74 21.37
N ARG A 70 -6.35 -2.43 20.82
CA ARG A 70 -6.24 -1.58 19.62
C ARG A 70 -6.32 -2.45 18.37
N VAL A 71 -7.05 -1.97 17.37
CA VAL A 71 -7.20 -2.62 16.07
C VAL A 71 -6.72 -1.66 15.00
N THR A 72 -5.76 -2.10 14.19
CA THR A 72 -5.21 -1.35 13.07
C THR A 72 -5.66 -2.00 11.78
N TYR A 73 -6.24 -1.23 10.87
CA TYR A 73 -6.82 -1.71 9.62
C TYR A 73 -5.89 -1.43 8.45
N ASN A 74 -5.92 -2.31 7.46
CA ASN A 74 -5.26 -2.15 6.18
C ASN A 74 -6.22 -1.49 5.18
N LEU A 75 -6.20 -0.17 5.11
CA LEU A 75 -7.16 0.63 4.35
C LEU A 75 -7.09 0.33 2.84
N ALA A 76 -5.92 -0.01 2.31
CA ALA A 76 -5.76 -0.41 0.92
C ALA A 76 -6.56 -1.68 0.59
N LEU A 77 -6.45 -2.71 1.44
CA LEU A 77 -7.21 -3.95 1.24
C LEU A 77 -8.70 -3.78 1.58
N LEU A 78 -9.07 -2.89 2.49
CA LEU A 78 -10.48 -2.56 2.74
C LEU A 78 -11.13 -1.86 1.53
N ARG A 79 -10.40 -0.96 0.86
CA ARG A 79 -10.86 -0.32 -0.38
C ARG A 79 -11.06 -1.35 -1.50
N ASP A 80 -10.11 -2.28 -1.65
CA ASP A 80 -10.25 -3.39 -2.58
C ASP A 80 -11.44 -4.29 -2.24
N TRP A 81 -11.59 -4.65 -0.95
CA TRP A 81 -12.71 -5.45 -0.46
C TRP A 81 -14.06 -4.81 -0.80
N GLN A 82 -14.22 -3.50 -0.63
CA GLN A 82 -15.47 -2.82 -0.96
C GLN A 82 -15.88 -3.00 -2.43
N VAL A 83 -14.92 -2.95 -3.35
CA VAL A 83 -15.13 -3.11 -4.79
C VAL A 83 -15.32 -4.59 -5.16
N ASN A 84 -14.52 -5.48 -4.55
CA ASN A 84 -14.38 -6.87 -4.96
C ASN A 84 -15.08 -7.87 -4.01
N LYS A 85 -15.90 -7.44 -3.04
CA LYS A 85 -16.58 -8.35 -2.10
C LYS A 85 -17.44 -9.43 -2.76
N HIS A 86 -17.88 -9.20 -3.99
CA HIS A 86 -18.65 -10.16 -4.79
C HIS A 86 -17.78 -10.98 -5.77
N ASP A 87 -16.51 -10.62 -5.95
CA ASP A 87 -15.51 -11.37 -6.71
C ASP A 87 -14.32 -11.71 -5.79
N LEU A 88 -14.49 -12.81 -5.04
CA LEU A 88 -13.48 -13.29 -4.11
C LEU A 88 -12.16 -13.63 -4.80
N ASN A 89 -12.18 -14.03 -6.08
CA ASN A 89 -10.97 -14.32 -6.83
C ASN A 89 -10.17 -13.05 -7.12
N ALA A 90 -10.85 -11.94 -7.48
CA ALA A 90 -10.21 -10.64 -7.60
C ALA A 90 -9.60 -10.19 -6.27
N HIS A 91 -10.35 -10.33 -5.18
CA HIS A 91 -9.87 -9.95 -3.87
C HIS A 91 -8.65 -10.78 -3.42
N GLN A 92 -8.64 -12.09 -3.68
CA GLN A 92 -7.48 -12.95 -3.40
C GLN A 92 -6.22 -12.52 -4.17
N ARG A 93 -6.37 -12.08 -5.43
CA ARG A 93 -5.24 -11.54 -6.20
C ARG A 93 -4.70 -10.25 -5.57
N ALA A 94 -5.57 -9.38 -5.06
CA ALA A 94 -5.17 -8.16 -4.36
C ALA A 94 -4.42 -8.47 -3.07
N ILE A 95 -4.89 -9.45 -2.28
CA ILE A 95 -4.17 -9.94 -1.09
C ILE A 95 -2.78 -10.47 -1.47
N ALA A 96 -2.69 -11.32 -2.49
CA ALA A 96 -1.41 -11.89 -2.92
C ALA A 96 -0.43 -10.80 -3.41
N LYS A 97 -0.93 -9.79 -4.13
CA LYS A 97 -0.13 -8.62 -4.52
C LYS A 97 0.36 -7.86 -3.29
N TRP A 98 -0.54 -7.54 -2.35
CA TRP A 98 -0.19 -6.86 -1.10
C TRP A 98 0.88 -7.64 -0.31
N GLN A 99 0.73 -8.96 -0.16
CA GLN A 99 1.70 -9.81 0.52
C GLN A 99 3.08 -9.76 -0.13
N LYS A 100 3.19 -9.75 -1.46
CA LYS A 100 4.47 -9.61 -2.17
C LYS A 100 5.18 -8.28 -1.89
N HIS A 101 4.42 -7.22 -1.55
CA HIS A 101 4.98 -5.91 -1.25
C HIS A 101 5.47 -5.77 0.20
N LEU A 102 5.10 -6.68 1.11
CA LEU A 102 5.61 -6.68 2.49
C LEU A 102 7.13 -6.83 2.51
N LEU A 103 7.82 -5.96 3.25
CA LEU A 103 9.28 -5.94 3.39
C LEU A 103 9.86 -7.29 3.81
N SER A 104 9.16 -8.03 4.67
CA SER A 104 9.53 -9.39 5.11
C SER A 104 9.58 -10.41 3.96
N ASN A 105 8.80 -10.21 2.90
CA ASN A 105 8.80 -11.06 1.71
C ASN A 105 9.80 -10.61 0.65
N ARG A 106 10.29 -9.35 0.70
CA ARG A 106 11.38 -8.86 -0.15
C ARG A 106 12.74 -9.42 0.26
N GLN A 107 13.00 -9.56 1.57
CA GLN A 107 14.28 -10.06 2.08
C GLN A 107 14.56 -11.53 1.76
N LYS A 108 13.52 -12.35 1.50
CA LYS A 108 13.68 -13.75 1.08
C LYS A 108 14.00 -13.94 -0.40
N ARG A 109 14.04 -12.85 -1.19
CA ARG A 109 14.30 -12.87 -2.64
C ARG A 109 15.66 -12.23 -3.02
N ALA A 110 16.48 -11.89 -2.02
CA ALA A 110 17.85 -11.43 -2.21
C ALA A 110 18.83 -12.61 -2.18
#